data_AF-A0A352M086-F1
#
_entry.id   AF-A0A352M086-F1
#
_cell.length_a   1.000
_cell.length_b   1.000
_cell.length_c   1.000
_cell.angle_alpha   90.00
_cell.angle_beta   90.00
_cell.angle_gamma   90.00
#
_symmetry.space_group_name_H-M   'P 1'
#
loop_
_entity.id
_entity.type
_entity.pdbx_description
1 polymer ?
#
loop_
_entity_poly.entity_id
_entity_poly.type
_entity_poly.pdbx_seq_one_letter_code
_entity_poly.pdbx_strand_id
1 'polypeptide(L)'
;MMRQFGCEFAVGIITFAAMMLFGPRGAAVIALLTFMPFIMRNQKADEREYYLFYKTGNYTMGLFIVALTAIHQAQLYTGSDMIQKNWLSLSVAALLFIHGLTGIIIFKNN
;
A
#
# COMPACT_ATOMS: atom_id res chain seq x y z
N MET A 1 -5.69 13.54 -7.51
CA MET A 1 -5.05 12.54 -6.61
C MET A 1 -4.54 11.25 -7.27
N MET A 2 -4.89 10.96 -8.54
CA MET A 2 -4.48 9.72 -9.22
C MET A 2 -2.97 9.41 -9.22
N ARG A 3 -2.11 10.43 -9.33
CA ARG A 3 -0.64 10.23 -9.34
C ARG A 3 -0.13 9.71 -8.00
N GLN A 4 -0.66 10.21 -6.89
CA GLN A 4 -0.33 9.75 -5.55
C GLN A 4 -0.65 8.25 -5.41
N PHE A 5 -1.87 7.85 -5.74
CA PHE A 5 -2.30 6.45 -5.68
C PHE A 5 -1.48 5.55 -6.62
N GLY A 6 -1.13 6.03 -7.81
CA GLY A 6 -0.21 5.33 -8.71
C GLY A 6 1.15 5.07 -8.10
N CYS A 7 1.71 6.06 -7.39
CA CYS A 7 2.98 5.90 -6.69
C CYS A 7 2.88 4.95 -5.51
N GLU A 8 1.85 5.06 -4.67
CA GLU A 8 1.62 4.13 -3.56
C GLU A 8 1.47 2.69 -4.06
N PHE A 9 0.69 2.48 -5.13
CA PHE A 9 0.51 1.17 -5.75
C PHE A 9 1.85 0.60 -6.25
N ALA A 10 2.62 1.40 -7.01
CA ALA A 10 3.91 0.98 -7.53
C ALA A 10 4.90 0.65 -6.40
N VAL A 11 5.01 1.50 -5.38
CA VAL A 11 5.89 1.27 -4.24
C VAL A 11 5.45 0.02 -3.45
N GLY A 12 4.15 -0.19 -3.28
CA GLY A 12 3.60 -1.41 -2.65
C GLY A 12 4.03 -2.68 -3.38
N ILE A 13 3.87 -2.73 -4.70
CA ILE A 13 4.29 -3.87 -5.54
C ILE A 13 5.80 -4.10 -5.44
N ILE A 14 6.60 -3.04 -5.63
CA ILE A 14 8.06 -3.17 -5.64
C ILE A 14 8.55 -3.59 -4.26
N THR A 15 7.97 -3.06 -3.17
CA THR A 15 8.31 -3.46 -1.80
C THR A 15 8.00 -4.93 -1.58
N PHE A 16 6.82 -5.40 -1.99
CA PHE A 16 6.45 -6.81 -1.88
C PHE A 16 7.43 -7.71 -2.65
N ALA A 17 7.69 -7.41 -3.93
CA ALA A 17 8.62 -8.16 -4.75
C ALA A 17 10.06 -8.15 -4.19
N ALA A 18 10.55 -6.99 -3.75
CA ALA A 18 11.88 -6.84 -3.19
C ALA A 18 12.05 -7.63 -1.89
N MET A 19 11.02 -7.72 -1.04
CA MET A 19 11.10 -8.56 0.15
C MET A 19 11.10 -10.06 -0.15
N MET A 20 10.39 -10.50 -1.20
CA MET A 20 10.45 -11.90 -1.63
C MET A 20 11.83 -12.27 -2.17
N LEU A 21 12.52 -11.34 -2.84
CA LEU A 21 13.84 -11.58 -3.44
C LEU A 21 15.02 -11.36 -2.48
N PHE A 22 14.92 -10.34 -1.61
CA PHE A 22 16.03 -9.85 -0.78
C PHE A 22 15.76 -9.91 0.73
N GLY A 23 14.61 -10.45 1.15
CA GLY A 23 14.21 -10.54 2.54
C GLY A 23 14.02 -9.16 3.18
N PRO A 24 14.42 -8.98 4.47
CA PRO A 24 14.25 -7.70 5.18
C PRO A 24 14.89 -6.49 4.52
N ARG A 25 15.96 -6.71 3.73
CA ARG A 25 16.64 -5.63 2.99
C ARG A 25 15.74 -5.00 1.92
N GLY A 26 14.77 -5.76 1.40
CA GLY A 26 13.80 -5.28 0.42
C GLY A 26 12.89 -4.17 0.96
N ALA A 27 12.74 -4.04 2.28
CA ALA A 27 11.96 -2.97 2.90
C ALA A 27 12.53 -1.57 2.64
N ALA A 28 13.80 -1.45 2.21
CA ALA A 28 14.41 -0.18 1.82
C ALA A 28 13.64 0.55 0.70
N VAL A 29 12.88 -0.18 -0.13
CA VAL A 29 12.01 0.38 -1.17
C VAL A 29 10.98 1.37 -0.61
N ILE A 30 10.53 1.18 0.63
CA ILE A 30 9.58 2.07 1.30
C ILE A 30 10.13 3.51 1.37
N ALA A 31 11.46 3.69 1.40
CA ALA A 31 12.09 5.00 1.38
C ALA A 31 11.74 5.83 0.13
N LEU A 32 11.27 5.21 -0.96
CA LEU A 32 10.77 5.95 -2.14
C LEU A 32 9.57 6.86 -1.81
N LEU A 33 8.82 6.55 -0.74
CA LEU A 33 7.72 7.41 -0.27
C LEU A 33 8.21 8.77 0.26
N THR A 34 9.50 8.93 0.58
CA THR A 34 10.07 10.24 0.96
C THR A 34 9.94 11.27 -0.17
N PHE A 35 9.77 10.82 -1.42
CA PHE A 35 9.55 11.70 -2.56
C PHE A 35 8.07 12.08 -2.79
N MET A 36 7.15 11.50 -2.02
CA MET A 36 5.71 11.75 -2.16
C MET A 36 5.32 13.23 -2.02
N PRO A 37 5.93 14.05 -1.13
CA PRO A 37 5.65 15.49 -1.08
C PRO A 37 5.94 16.22 -2.39
N PHE A 38 6.94 15.79 -3.17
CA PHE A 38 7.25 16.39 -4.47
C PHE A 38 6.21 16.03 -5.53
N ILE A 39 5.60 14.84 -5.43
CA ILE A 39 4.54 14.37 -6.32
C ILE A 39 3.24 15.12 -6.03
N MET A 40 2.99 15.43 -4.76
CA MET A 40 1.78 16.11 -4.29
C MET A 40 1.88 17.65 -4.25
N ARG A 41 3.07 18.22 -4.45
CA ARG A 41 3.40 19.65 -4.19
C ARG A 41 2.42 20.67 -4.76
N ASN A 42 1.76 20.36 -5.88
CA ASN A 42 0.86 21.28 -6.59
C ASN A 42 -0.59 20.78 -6.65
N GLN A 43 -0.98 19.77 -5.87
CA GLN A 43 -2.36 19.31 -5.83
C GLN A 43 -3.21 20.18 -4.91
N LYS A 44 -4.10 20.97 -5.50
CA LYS A 44 -5.26 21.53 -4.80
C LYS A 44 -6.44 20.61 -5.04
N ALA A 45 -6.86 19.89 -4.01
CA ALA A 45 -8.02 19.04 -4.07
C ALA A 45 -9.30 19.86 -3.90
N ASP A 46 -10.29 19.63 -4.77
CA ASP A 46 -11.64 20.13 -4.58
C ASP A 46 -12.42 19.27 -3.56
N GLU A 47 -13.61 19.72 -3.14
CA GLU A 47 -14.44 19.00 -2.16
C GLU A 47 -14.77 17.57 -2.60
N ARG A 48 -14.93 17.36 -3.91
CA ARG A 48 -15.22 16.05 -4.48
C ARG A 48 -14.01 15.12 -4.34
N GLU A 49 -12.81 15.58 -4.68
CA GLU A 49 -11.58 14.82 -4.51
C GLU A 49 -11.34 14.47 -3.03
N TYR A 50 -11.64 15.38 -2.09
CA TYR A 50 -11.59 15.05 -0.66
C TYR A 50 -12.59 13.95 -0.28
N TYR A 51 -13.84 14.04 -0.72
CA TYR A 51 -14.83 13.00 -0.47
C TYR A 51 -14.36 11.64 -1.03
N LEU A 52 -13.85 11.60 -2.27
CA LEU A 52 -13.34 10.39 -2.89
C LEU A 52 -12.11 9.85 -2.17
N PHE A 53 -11.25 10.71 -1.62
CA PHE A 53 -10.11 10.31 -0.79
C PHE A 53 -10.55 9.60 0.50
N TYR A 54 -11.49 10.17 1.24
CA TYR A 54 -12.02 9.52 2.46
C TYR A 54 -12.77 8.22 2.14
N LYS A 55 -13.57 8.21 1.07
CA LYS A 55 -14.22 7.00 0.57
C LYS A 55 -13.18 5.92 0.27
N THR A 56 -12.09 6.28 -0.42
CA THR A 56 -10.96 5.38 -0.68
C THR A 56 -10.34 4.85 0.60
N GLY A 57 -10.10 5.71 1.59
CA GLY A 57 -9.59 5.31 2.90
C GLY A 57 -10.45 4.26 3.61
N ASN A 58 -11.78 4.43 3.58
CA ASN A 58 -12.70 3.47 4.19
C ASN A 58 -12.64 2.08 3.52
N TYR A 59 -12.68 2.03 2.19
CA TYR A 59 -12.53 0.75 1.46
C TYR A 59 -11.14 0.13 1.68
N THR A 60 -10.10 0.97 1.70
CA THR A 60 -8.72 0.54 1.96
C THR A 60 -8.64 -0.14 3.32
N MET A 61 -9.23 0.44 4.37
CA MET A 61 -9.14 -0.12 5.71
C MET A 61 -9.81 -1.49 5.81
N GLY A 62 -10.99 -1.66 5.20
CA GLY A 62 -11.67 -2.95 5.15
C GLY A 62 -10.84 -4.03 4.44
N LEU A 63 -10.32 -3.72 3.25
CA LEU A 63 -9.46 -4.63 2.49
C LEU A 63 -8.13 -4.91 3.20
N PHE A 64 -7.57 -3.91 3.89
CA PHE A 64 -6.32 -4.04 4.62
C PHE A 64 -6.45 -4.99 5.81
N ILE A 65 -7.56 -4.93 6.56
CA ILE A 65 -7.84 -5.91 7.64
C ILE A 65 -7.91 -7.33 7.09
N VAL A 66 -8.56 -7.53 5.93
CA VAL A 66 -8.60 -8.83 5.26
C VAL A 66 -7.19 -9.30 4.88
N ALA A 67 -6.36 -8.40 4.35
CA ALA A 67 -4.98 -8.72 3.99
C ALA A 67 -4.12 -9.07 5.22
N LEU A 68 -4.21 -8.31 6.31
CA LEU A 68 -3.50 -8.63 7.56
C LEU A 68 -3.91 -10.00 8.10
N THR A 69 -5.22 -10.30 8.05
CA THR A 69 -5.74 -11.62 8.45
C THR A 69 -5.17 -12.72 7.56
N ALA A 70 -5.09 -12.51 6.25
CA ALA A 70 -4.50 -13.47 5.32
C ALA A 70 -3.01 -13.69 5.58
N ILE A 71 -2.23 -12.63 5.83
CA ILE A 71 -0.81 -12.74 6.18
C ILE A 71 -0.66 -13.52 7.50
N HIS A 72 -1.54 -13.28 8.48
CA HIS A 72 -1.52 -13.97 9.78
C HIS A 72 -1.75 -15.47 9.61
N GLN A 73 -2.79 -15.82 8.86
CA GLN A 73 -3.11 -17.22 8.61
C GLN A 73 -2.04 -17.92 7.77
N ALA A 74 -1.45 -17.22 6.80
CA ALA A 74 -0.32 -17.74 6.04
C ALA A 74 0.88 -18.02 6.95
N GLN A 75 1.18 -17.14 7.93
CA GLN A 75 2.22 -17.38 8.93
C GLN A 75 1.93 -18.64 9.74
N LEU A 76 0.72 -18.77 10.29
CA LEU A 76 0.34 -19.91 11.13
C LEU A 76 0.38 -21.24 10.37
N TYR A 77 -0.08 -21.26 9.12
CA TYR A 77 -0.15 -22.46 8.30
C TYR A 77 1.23 -22.90 7.79
N THR A 78 2.08 -21.96 7.40
CA THR A 78 3.40 -22.27 6.81
C THR A 78 4.52 -22.34 7.83
N GLY A 79 4.36 -21.75 9.01
CA GLY A 79 5.46 -21.57 9.98
C GLY A 79 6.62 -20.75 9.41
N SER A 80 6.37 -19.91 8.40
CA SER A 80 7.44 -19.27 7.64
C SER A 80 8.20 -18.22 8.46
N ASP A 81 9.48 -18.47 8.71
CA ASP A 81 10.39 -17.51 9.33
C ASP A 81 10.48 -16.20 8.52
N MET A 82 10.28 -16.28 7.20
CA MET A 82 10.28 -15.14 6.30
C MET A 82 9.10 -14.20 6.55
N ILE A 83 7.88 -14.75 6.66
CA ILE A 83 6.68 -13.92 6.91
C ILE A 83 6.78 -13.30 8.31
N GLN A 84 7.23 -14.05 9.31
CA GLN A 84 7.40 -13.54 10.68
C GLN A 84 8.40 -12.38 10.76
N LYS A 85 9.60 -12.55 10.18
CA LYS A 85 10.66 -11.52 10.21
C LYS A 85 10.29 -10.26 9.44
N ASN A 86 9.43 -10.38 8.43
CA ASN A 86 9.03 -9.28 7.55
C ASN A 86 7.59 -8.80 7.79
N TRP A 87 6.96 -9.20 8.89
CA TRP A 87 5.53 -8.97 9.14
C TRP A 87 5.11 -7.51 8.95
N LEU A 88 5.85 -6.59 9.55
CA LEU A 88 5.58 -5.16 9.46
C LEU A 88 5.73 -4.65 8.02
N SER A 89 6.81 -5.02 7.35
CA SER A 89 7.09 -4.56 5.99
C SER A 89 6.10 -5.16 4.96
N LEU A 90 5.66 -6.41 5.16
CA LEU A 90 4.56 -7.04 4.43
C LEU A 90 3.23 -6.31 4.64
N SER A 91 2.95 -5.93 5.89
CA SER A 91 1.76 -5.13 6.22
C SER A 91 1.79 -3.77 5.54
N VAL A 92 2.92 -3.07 5.56
CA VAL A 92 3.07 -1.77 4.87
C VAL A 92 2.95 -1.94 3.34
N ALA A 93 3.58 -2.96 2.75
CA ALA A 93 3.45 -3.23 1.33
C ALA A 93 2.00 -3.52 0.93
N ALA A 94 1.28 -4.31 1.73
CA ALA A 94 -0.14 -4.59 1.54
C ALA A 94 -1.00 -3.32 1.64
N LEU A 95 -0.75 -2.46 2.64
CA LEU A 95 -1.45 -1.19 2.79
C LEU A 95 -1.25 -0.29 1.56
N LEU A 96 -0.01 -0.11 1.11
CA LEU A 96 0.32 0.73 -0.04
C LEU A 96 -0.28 0.19 -1.34
N PHE A 97 -0.18 -1.12 -1.55
CA PHE A 97 -0.80 -1.80 -2.69
C PHE A 97 -2.32 -1.60 -2.70
N ILE A 98 -2.99 -1.86 -1.58
CA ILE A 98 -4.45 -1.77 -1.48
C ILE A 98 -4.91 -0.31 -1.58
N HIS A 99 -4.25 0.62 -0.89
CA HIS A 99 -4.64 2.03 -0.92
C HIS A 99 -4.48 2.61 -2.33
N GLY A 100 -3.34 2.36 -2.96
CA GLY A 100 -3.07 2.78 -4.33
C GLY A 100 -4.05 2.15 -5.33
N LEU A 101 -4.30 0.84 -5.25
CA LEU A 101 -5.24 0.16 -6.14
C LEU A 101 -6.67 0.68 -5.96
N THR A 102 -7.12 0.80 -4.72
CA THR A 102 -8.48 1.27 -4.39
C THR A 102 -8.67 2.70 -4.84
N GLY A 103 -7.68 3.57 -4.61
CA GLY A 103 -7.71 4.96 -5.06
C GLY A 103 -7.75 5.08 -6.59
N ILE A 104 -6.94 4.30 -7.30
CA ILE A 104 -6.98 4.23 -8.78
C ILE A 104 -8.38 3.82 -9.26
N ILE A 105 -8.97 2.78 -8.68
CA ILE A 105 -10.29 2.28 -9.10
C ILE A 105 -11.38 3.33 -8.83
N ILE A 106 -11.41 3.91 -7.63
CA ILE A 106 -12.46 4.85 -7.23
C ILE A 106 -12.39 6.14 -8.05
N PHE A 107 -11.20 6.73 -8.20
CA PHE A 107 -11.03 7.98 -8.96
C PHE A 107 -11.12 7.79 -10.47
N LYS A 108 -10.89 6.58 -11.01
CA LYS A 108 -11.12 6.31 -12.43
C LYS A 108 -12.61 6.16 -12.76
N ASN A 109 -13.39 5.62 -11.82
CA ASN A 109 -14.81 5.31 -12.02
C ASN A 109 -15.76 6.44 -11.57
N ASN A 110 -15.24 7.54 -11.03
CA ASN A 110 -16.00 8.72 -10.61
C ASN A 110 -15.35 9.95 -11.22
#